data_AF-A0A7W0UAB9-F1
#
_entry.id   AF-A0A7W0UAB9-F1
#
_cell.length_a   1.000
_cell.length_b   1.000
_cell.length_c   1.000
_cell.angle_alpha   90.00
_cell.angle_beta   90.00
_cell.angle_gamma   90.00
#
_symmetry.space_group_name_H-M   'P 1'
#
loop_
_entity.id
_entity.type
_entity.pdbx_description
1 polymer ?
#
loop_
_entity_poly.entity_id
_entity_poly.type
_entity_poly.pdbx_seq_one_letter_code
_entity_poly.pdbx_strand_id
1 'polypeptide(L)' 'WECKVFGTACTPERPIGTCMVSPEGACAAYYNYGRFAREREVV' A
#
# COMPACT_ATOMS: atom_id res chain seq x y z
N TRP A 1 -1.06 12.23 4.72
CA TRP A 1 -0.52 10.87 4.86
C TRP A 1 0.90 10.91 4.33
N GLU A 2 1.87 10.82 5.24
CA GLU A 2 3.29 11.10 4.96
C GLU A 2 4.12 9.85 5.28
N CYS A 3 3.64 8.69 4.83
CA CYS A 3 4.34 7.43 5.08
C CYS A 3 5.43 7.23 4.03
N LYS A 4 6.69 7.46 4.44
CA LYS A 4 7.88 7.33 3.58
C LYS A 4 8.10 5.92 3.01
N VAL A 5 7.52 4.90 3.64
CA VAL A 5 7.70 3.50 3.26
C VAL A 5 6.54 2.92 2.45
N PHE A 6 5.50 3.71 2.17
CA PHE A 6 4.36 3.22 1.43
C PHE A 6 4.67 2.91 -0.03
N GLY A 7 4.17 1.78 -0.53
CA GLY A 7 4.34 1.39 -1.93
C GLY A 7 5.72 0.83 -2.25
N THR A 8 6.68 0.97 -1.33
CA THR A 8 8.04 0.43 -1.44
C THR A 8 8.24 -0.73 -0.47
N ALA A 9 8.51 -0.45 0.80
CA ALA A 9 8.73 -1.46 1.82
C ALA A 9 7.43 -1.93 2.49
N CYS A 10 6.42 -1.05 2.56
CA CYS A 10 5.08 -1.36 3.03
C CYS A 10 4.19 -1.65 1.81
N THR A 11 3.86 -2.92 1.62
CA THR A 11 3.01 -3.47 0.55
C THR A 11 1.96 -4.40 1.17
N PRO A 12 0.87 -4.79 0.48
CA PRO A 12 -0.05 -5.79 1.00
C PRO A 12 0.62 -7.15 1.28
N GLU A 13 1.70 -7.48 0.56
CA GLU A 13 2.51 -8.68 0.79
C GLU A 13 3.41 -8.55 2.03
N ARG A 14 3.84 -7.32 2.34
CA ARG A 14 4.70 -6.98 3.48
C ARG A 14 4.12 -5.80 4.25
N PRO A 15 3.04 -6.00 5.02
CA PRO A 15 2.43 -4.91 5.75
C PRO A 15 3.25 -4.58 6.99
N ILE A 16 3.68 -3.31 7.11
CA ILE A 16 4.48 -2.83 8.25
C ILE A 16 3.60 -2.32 9.40
N GLY A 17 2.34 -1.98 9.12
CA GLY A 17 1.43 -1.45 10.14
C GLY A 17 -0.04 -1.71 9.83
N THR A 18 -0.89 -1.48 10.82
CA THR A 18 -2.34 -1.74 10.78
C THR A 18 -3.03 -1.13 9.55
N CYS A 19 -2.58 0.06 9.13
CA CYS A 19 -3.13 0.75 7.97
C CYS A 19 -2.94 -0.01 6.63
N MET A 20 -2.00 -0.96 6.56
CA MET A 20 -1.75 -1.82 5.38
C MET A 20 -2.12 -3.30 5.63
N VAL A 21 -2.16 -3.76 6.89
CA VAL A 21 -2.61 -5.11 7.25
C VAL A 21 -4.10 -5.27 6.98
N SER A 22 -4.89 -4.26 7.32
CA SER A 22 -6.34 -4.31 7.11
C SER A 22 -6.69 -3.85 5.70
N PRO A 23 -7.55 -4.56 4.95
CA PRO A 23 -8.02 -4.14 3.63
C PRO A 23 -8.85 -2.85 3.68
N GLU A 24 -9.48 -2.56 4.82
CA GLU A 24 -10.18 -1.30 5.10
C GLU A 24 -9.23 -0.18 5.58
N GLY A 25 -7.95 -0.51 5.81
CA GLY A 25 -6.94 0.43 6.23
C GLY A 25 -6.63 1.44 5.13
N ALA A 26 -6.33 2.69 5.52
CA ALA A 26 -6.09 3.77 4.57
C ALA A 26 -4.98 3.46 3.55
N CYS A 27 -3.92 2.74 3.96
CA CYS A 27 -2.85 2.35 3.05
C CYS A 27 -3.30 1.26 2.10
N ALA A 28 -3.96 0.22 2.61
CA ALA A 28 -4.43 -0.89 1.78
C ALA A 28 -5.47 -0.40 0.77
N ALA A 29 -6.42 0.45 1.19
CA ALA A 29 -7.40 1.05 0.31
C ALA A 29 -6.71 1.94 -0.75
N TYR A 30 -5.74 2.76 -0.36
CA TYR A 30 -5.00 3.61 -1.31
C TYR A 30 -4.08 2.81 -2.23
N TYR A 31 -3.57 1.67 -1.78
CA TYR A 31 -2.75 0.79 -2.60
C TYR A 31 -3.59 0.02 -3.62
N ASN A 32 -4.74 -0.54 -3.20
CA ASN A 32 -5.61 -1.36 -4.05
C ASN A 32 -6.52 -0.54 -4.97
N TYR A 33 -7.11 0.54 -4.48
CA TYR A 33 -8.04 1.38 -5.24
C TYR A 33 -7.39 2.66 -5.79
N GLY A 34 -6.23 3.06 -5.24
CA GLY A 34 -5.43 4.13 -5.82
C GLY A 34 -4.57 3.64 -6.98
N ARG A 35 -3.78 4.53 -7.57
CA ARG A 35 -2.97 4.22 -8.76
C ARG A 35 -1.74 3.35 -8.48
N PHE A 36 -1.42 3.08 -7.21
CA PHE A 36 -0.21 2.35 -6.83
C PHE A 36 -0.19 0.87 -7.26
N ALA A 37 -1.33 0.15 -7.20
CA ALA A 37 -1.40 -1.22 -7.68
C ALA A 37 -1.10 -1.35 -9.18
N ARG A 38 -1.41 -0.32 -9.99
CA ARG A 38 -1.17 -0.32 -11.44
C ARG A 38 0.26 0.00 -11.85
N GLU A 39 1.06 0.58 -10.96
CA GLU A 39 2.44 0.99 -11.27
C GLU A 39 3.45 -0.15 -11.10
N ARG A 40 3.14 -1.17 -10.27
CA ARG A 40 3.99 -2.37 -10.09
C ARG A 40 3.89 -3.42 -11.20
N GLU A 41 2.92 -3.32 -12.11
CA GLU A 41 2.82 -4.21 -13.28
C GLU A 41 3.77 -3.79 -14.42
N VAL A 42 4.33 -2.58 -14.34
CA VAL A 42 5.15 -1.98 -15.42
C VAL A 42 6.67 -2.21 -15.22
N VAL A 43 7.08 -3.02 -14.23
CA VAL A 43 8.50 -3.36 -13.98
C VAL A 43 8.80 -4.83 -14.21
#